data_AF-A0A968P9Q9-F1
#
_entry.id   AF-A0A968P9Q9-F1
#
_cell.length_a   1.000
_cell.length_b   1.000
_cell.length_c   1.000
_cell.angle_alpha   90.00
_cell.angle_beta   90.00
_cell.angle_gamma   90.00
#
_symmetry.space_group_name_H-M   'P 1'
#
loop_
_entity.id
_entity.type
_entity.pdbx_description
1 polymer ?
#
loop_
_entity_poly.entity_id
_entity_poly.type
_entity_poly.pdbx_seq_one_letter_code
_entity_poly.pdbx_strand_id
1 'polypeptide(L)'
;FKPDSFLGKAMKNGSPAAALLSKAVNQNYLFTSSINTKGIDLKSLLGEAKMQLAKVSKDAKESQMGWMLDMFKDMIPVYENVTGITQVMYLAAQPQMGAPLFNVVSIVESSDATGFRTGIKKTMATMNSVKMSVPADPGMDGAGEGISYTTSYTDNALQIEGVNVDQFAWQMQMPPAAMENNPALPFMMMLGAMGQTGYVASREFIVSTTTTDTAILGSSLKMLGSSDGLGSEKLIAEARRNALPENAMMEGYFNLAGLATLANSFIPMMGMPPIQTPADLPPVAMGVSLKDSAVLAQLHVPMAVMTFVRDTTMQMQGGMGGPQAQPEGGNAPRRRQGPGNAPPY
;
A
#
# COMPACT_ATOMS: atom_id res chain seq x y z
N PHE A 1 -17.56 -20.76 7.88
CA PHE A 1 -18.11 -21.44 6.70
C PHE A 1 -18.76 -22.75 7.12
N LYS A 2 -19.72 -23.28 6.36
CA LYS A 2 -20.17 -24.67 6.59
C LYS A 2 -18.95 -25.59 6.45
N PRO A 3 -18.67 -26.52 7.40
CA PRO A 3 -17.47 -27.35 7.35
C PRO A 3 -17.31 -28.10 6.01
N ASP A 4 -18.43 -28.57 5.45
CA ASP A 4 -18.44 -29.31 4.18
C ASP A 4 -18.37 -28.43 2.93
N SER A 5 -18.45 -27.09 3.07
CA SER A 5 -18.31 -26.21 1.92
C SER A 5 -16.87 -26.25 1.38
N PHE A 6 -16.73 -25.86 0.13
CA PHE A 6 -15.43 -25.73 -0.52
C PHE A 6 -14.45 -24.89 0.32
N LEU A 7 -14.88 -23.70 0.78
CA LEU A 7 -14.06 -22.84 1.65
C LEU A 7 -13.79 -23.47 3.01
N GLY A 8 -14.74 -24.21 3.59
CA GLY A 8 -14.55 -24.92 4.85
C GLY A 8 -13.46 -25.99 4.76
N LYS A 9 -13.41 -26.73 3.64
CA LYS A 9 -12.40 -27.77 3.38
C LYS A 9 -11.02 -27.20 3.04
N ALA A 10 -10.98 -26.06 2.35
CA ALA A 10 -9.73 -25.40 1.99
C ALA A 10 -9.05 -24.71 3.20
N MET A 11 -9.82 -24.38 4.24
CA MET A 11 -9.33 -23.72 5.46
C MET A 11 -9.18 -24.75 6.58
N LYS A 12 -7.99 -25.34 6.73
CA LYS A 12 -7.77 -26.43 7.68
C LYS A 12 -7.53 -25.91 9.10
N ASN A 13 -6.37 -25.30 9.33
CA ASN A 13 -5.97 -24.73 10.63
C ASN A 13 -4.98 -23.59 10.39
N GLY A 14 -5.12 -22.48 11.13
CA GLY A 14 -4.18 -21.37 11.04
C GLY A 14 -2.75 -21.78 11.42
N SER A 15 -1.76 -21.25 10.70
CA SER A 15 -0.35 -21.28 11.09
C SER A 15 0.10 -19.86 11.41
N PRO A 16 0.94 -19.62 12.44
CA PRO A 16 1.29 -18.26 12.84
C PRO A 16 1.95 -17.46 11.71
N ALA A 17 1.40 -16.28 11.40
CA ALA A 17 1.89 -15.39 10.36
C ALA A 17 3.22 -14.69 10.70
N ALA A 18 3.50 -14.46 11.98
CA ALA A 18 4.64 -13.67 12.42
C ALA A 18 6.04 -14.22 12.06
N ALA A 19 6.14 -15.50 11.67
CA ALA A 19 7.44 -16.11 11.37
C ALA A 19 8.21 -15.32 10.29
N LEU A 20 7.52 -14.88 9.22
CA LEU A 20 8.14 -14.11 8.15
C LEU A 20 8.35 -12.63 8.50
N LEU A 21 7.62 -12.10 9.47
CA LEU A 21 7.82 -10.72 9.93
C LEU A 21 9.21 -10.53 10.56
N SER A 22 9.76 -11.57 11.18
CA SER A 22 11.14 -11.59 11.68
C SER A 22 12.21 -11.49 10.58
N LYS A 23 11.83 -11.66 9.30
CA LYS A 23 12.71 -11.55 8.14
C LYS A 23 12.68 -10.17 7.49
N ALA A 24 11.73 -9.31 7.88
CA ALA A 24 11.65 -7.95 7.39
C ALA A 24 12.61 -7.02 8.12
N VAL A 25 13.13 -6.02 7.40
CA VAL A 25 14.03 -5.00 7.98
C VAL A 25 13.33 -4.27 9.12
N ASN A 26 14.00 -4.16 10.26
CA ASN A 26 13.52 -3.38 11.38
C ASN A 26 13.88 -1.90 11.19
N GLN A 27 13.01 -1.16 10.51
CA GLN A 27 13.11 0.29 10.33
C GLN A 27 11.71 0.92 10.39
N ASN A 28 11.64 2.25 10.47
CA ASN A 28 10.38 2.98 10.51
C ASN A 28 9.49 2.64 9.30
N TYR A 29 8.42 1.90 9.55
CA TYR A 29 7.43 1.48 8.57
C TYR A 29 6.14 2.29 8.71
N LEU A 30 5.31 2.30 7.67
CA LEU A 30 3.95 2.85 7.67
C LEU A 30 2.93 1.75 7.99
N PHE A 31 3.07 0.63 7.27
CA PHE A 31 2.23 -0.53 7.37
C PHE A 31 3.07 -1.78 7.16
N THR A 32 2.76 -2.84 7.89
CA THR A 32 3.25 -4.18 7.57
C THR A 32 2.12 -5.18 7.68
N SER A 33 2.16 -6.21 6.85
CA SER A 33 1.32 -7.39 6.98
C SER A 33 2.12 -8.65 6.75
N SER A 34 1.70 -9.72 7.40
CA SER A 34 2.21 -11.06 7.16
C SER A 34 1.05 -12.02 7.03
N ILE A 35 1.16 -12.97 6.09
CA ILE A 35 0.19 -14.02 5.84
C ILE A 35 0.97 -15.33 5.78
N ASN A 36 0.49 -16.34 6.50
CA ASN A 36 0.96 -17.71 6.40
C ASN A 36 -0.13 -18.57 5.77
N THR A 37 0.18 -19.15 4.63
CA THR A 37 -0.77 -19.89 3.80
C THR A 37 -0.66 -21.39 3.99
N LYS A 38 0.24 -21.90 4.86
CA LYS A 38 0.38 -23.35 5.16
C LYS A 38 -0.92 -23.97 5.70
N GLY A 39 -1.78 -23.15 6.30
CA GLY A 39 -3.11 -23.53 6.77
C GLY A 39 -4.23 -23.55 5.72
N ILE A 40 -3.91 -23.10 4.50
CA ILE A 40 -4.84 -22.87 3.41
C ILE A 40 -4.45 -23.78 2.25
N ASP A 41 -5.40 -24.57 1.75
CA ASP A 41 -5.22 -25.32 0.51
C ASP A 41 -5.36 -24.36 -0.69
N LEU A 42 -4.32 -23.53 -0.89
CA LEU A 42 -4.28 -22.54 -1.96
C LEU A 42 -4.48 -23.21 -3.33
N LYS A 43 -3.91 -24.39 -3.54
CA LYS A 43 -4.06 -25.12 -4.80
C LYS A 43 -5.53 -25.46 -5.07
N SER A 44 -6.25 -25.95 -4.06
CA SER A 44 -7.69 -26.19 -4.18
C SER A 44 -8.44 -24.88 -4.47
N LEU A 45 -8.20 -23.82 -3.69
CA LEU A 45 -8.80 -22.48 -3.88
C LEU A 45 -8.60 -21.93 -5.29
N LEU A 46 -7.36 -21.97 -5.78
CA LEU A 46 -6.99 -21.47 -7.10
C LEU A 46 -7.55 -22.36 -8.21
N GLY A 47 -7.66 -23.68 -7.98
CA GLY A 47 -8.31 -24.62 -8.90
C GLY A 47 -9.80 -24.33 -9.09
N GLU A 48 -10.54 -24.10 -8.00
CA GLU A 48 -11.95 -23.70 -8.06
C GLU A 48 -12.10 -22.30 -8.68
N ALA A 49 -11.25 -21.35 -8.29
CA ALA A 49 -11.24 -20.03 -8.90
C ALA A 49 -11.05 -20.13 -10.41
N LYS A 50 -10.10 -20.95 -10.88
CA LYS A 50 -9.90 -21.21 -12.32
C LYS A 50 -11.14 -21.80 -12.99
N MET A 51 -11.84 -22.73 -12.35
CA MET A 51 -13.08 -23.31 -12.89
C MET A 51 -14.22 -22.29 -12.97
N GLN A 52 -14.39 -21.48 -11.92
CA GLN A 52 -15.40 -20.41 -11.90
C GLN A 52 -15.07 -19.33 -12.94
N LEU A 53 -13.81 -18.94 -13.04
CA LEU A 53 -13.34 -18.02 -14.06
C LEU A 53 -13.49 -18.60 -15.47
N ALA A 54 -13.29 -19.91 -15.68
CA ALA A 54 -13.53 -20.52 -16.98
C ALA A 54 -15.00 -20.43 -17.40
N LYS A 55 -15.95 -20.58 -16.46
CA LYS A 55 -17.38 -20.39 -16.71
C LYS A 55 -17.69 -18.95 -17.10
N VAL A 56 -17.22 -17.98 -16.32
CA VAL A 56 -17.40 -16.55 -16.60
C VAL A 56 -16.68 -16.13 -17.90
N SER A 57 -15.52 -16.71 -18.20
CA SER A 57 -14.71 -16.35 -19.37
C SER A 57 -15.35 -16.65 -20.72
N LYS A 58 -16.29 -17.61 -20.78
CA LYS A 58 -17.05 -17.86 -22.01
C LYS A 58 -17.89 -16.65 -22.39
N ASP A 59 -18.37 -15.91 -21.40
CA ASP A 59 -19.15 -14.69 -21.57
C ASP A 59 -18.24 -13.44 -21.53
N ALA A 60 -17.10 -13.53 -20.83
CA ALA A 60 -16.21 -12.40 -20.56
C ALA A 60 -15.06 -12.21 -21.57
N LYS A 61 -14.84 -13.13 -22.53
CA LYS A 61 -13.87 -12.92 -23.62
C LYS A 61 -14.19 -11.69 -24.49
N GLU A 62 -15.46 -11.27 -24.52
CA GLU A 62 -15.91 -10.03 -25.15
C GLU A 62 -15.95 -8.83 -24.17
N SER A 63 -15.69 -9.07 -22.89
CA SER A 63 -15.71 -8.04 -21.85
C SER A 63 -14.33 -7.45 -21.58
N GLN A 64 -14.30 -6.24 -21.03
CA GLN A 64 -13.08 -5.59 -20.53
C GLN A 64 -12.32 -6.38 -19.44
N MET A 65 -12.90 -7.48 -18.93
CA MET A 65 -12.30 -8.32 -17.89
C MET A 65 -11.35 -9.41 -18.42
N GLY A 66 -11.35 -9.70 -19.72
CA GLY A 66 -10.59 -10.83 -20.29
C GLY A 66 -9.11 -10.83 -19.92
N TRP A 67 -8.45 -9.67 -19.97
CA TRP A 67 -7.04 -9.53 -19.62
C TRP A 67 -6.76 -9.76 -18.13
N MET A 68 -7.66 -9.34 -17.23
CA MET A 68 -7.52 -9.62 -15.78
C MET A 68 -7.62 -11.11 -15.51
N LEU A 69 -8.48 -11.82 -16.24
CA LEU A 69 -8.58 -13.27 -16.14
C LEU A 69 -7.30 -13.96 -16.59
N ASP A 70 -6.68 -13.49 -17.66
CA ASP A 70 -5.43 -14.07 -18.16
C ASP A 70 -4.24 -13.75 -17.24
N MET A 71 -4.17 -12.52 -16.72
CA MET A 71 -3.19 -12.15 -15.69
C MET A 71 -3.38 -13.00 -14.43
N PHE A 72 -4.63 -13.20 -13.97
CA PHE A 72 -4.91 -14.06 -12.83
C PHE A 72 -4.48 -15.51 -13.08
N LYS A 73 -4.79 -16.07 -14.26
CA LYS A 73 -4.34 -17.42 -14.64
C LYS A 73 -2.83 -17.55 -14.65
N ASP A 74 -2.11 -16.53 -15.11
CA ASP A 74 -0.66 -16.51 -15.13
C ASP A 74 -0.05 -16.41 -13.72
N MET A 75 -0.75 -15.75 -12.80
CA MET A 75 -0.35 -15.65 -11.40
C MET A 75 -0.71 -16.88 -10.56
N ILE A 76 -1.69 -17.71 -10.95
CA ILE A 76 -2.05 -18.92 -10.19
C ILE A 76 -0.83 -19.82 -9.92
N PRO A 77 -0.05 -20.26 -10.92
CA PRO A 77 1.11 -21.13 -10.68
C PRO A 77 2.17 -20.49 -9.79
N VAL A 78 2.28 -19.16 -9.82
CA VAL A 78 3.20 -18.39 -8.98
C VAL A 78 2.84 -18.54 -7.49
N TYR A 79 1.54 -18.52 -7.18
CA TYR A 79 1.05 -18.59 -5.81
C TYR A 79 0.82 -20.02 -5.29
N GLU A 80 0.74 -21.03 -6.15
CA GLU A 80 0.55 -22.43 -5.72
C GLU A 80 1.65 -22.93 -4.79
N ASN A 81 2.88 -22.42 -4.94
CA ASN A 81 4.04 -22.80 -4.14
C ASN A 81 4.35 -21.83 -3.00
N VAL A 82 3.56 -20.76 -2.84
CA VAL A 82 3.76 -19.76 -1.79
C VAL A 82 3.16 -20.24 -0.48
N THR A 83 4.00 -20.31 0.55
CA THR A 83 3.63 -20.75 1.90
C THR A 83 3.57 -19.60 2.92
N GLY A 84 4.07 -18.43 2.54
CA GLY A 84 3.86 -17.20 3.30
C GLY A 84 4.35 -15.96 2.56
N ILE A 85 3.78 -14.81 2.95
CA ILE A 85 4.07 -13.49 2.38
C ILE A 85 4.13 -12.49 3.53
N THR A 86 5.21 -11.71 3.62
CA THR A 86 5.26 -10.49 4.43
C THR A 86 5.43 -9.30 3.51
N GLN A 87 4.64 -8.25 3.72
CA GLN A 87 4.80 -6.97 3.04
C GLN A 87 5.06 -5.89 4.08
N VAL A 88 6.04 -5.02 3.80
CA VAL A 88 6.32 -3.85 4.63
C VAL A 88 6.39 -2.62 3.74
N MET A 89 5.60 -1.62 4.07
CA MET A 89 5.57 -0.33 3.40
C MET A 89 6.41 0.66 4.20
N TYR A 90 7.43 1.22 3.56
CA TYR A 90 8.29 2.26 4.10
C TYR A 90 8.10 3.57 3.33
N LEU A 91 8.48 4.68 3.94
CA LEU A 91 8.71 5.91 3.19
C LEU A 91 9.96 5.74 2.33
N ALA A 92 9.89 6.17 1.07
CA ALA A 92 11.08 6.21 0.23
C ALA A 92 12.12 7.18 0.83
N ALA A 93 13.38 6.79 0.87
CA ALA A 93 14.45 7.61 1.47
C ALA A 93 14.63 8.96 0.75
N GLN A 94 14.31 9.02 -0.54
CA GLN A 94 14.35 10.22 -1.35
C GLN A 94 13.10 10.28 -2.24
N PRO A 95 12.05 11.03 -1.84
CA PRO A 95 10.93 11.29 -2.72
C PRO A 95 11.41 12.16 -3.89
N GLN A 96 11.70 11.53 -5.03
CA GLN A 96 11.95 12.23 -6.29
C GLN A 96 10.60 12.53 -6.96
N MET A 97 10.51 13.67 -7.64
CA MET A 97 9.32 14.01 -8.41
C MET A 97 9.08 12.92 -9.48
N GLY A 98 7.94 12.24 -9.40
CA GLY A 98 7.59 11.12 -10.29
C GLY A 98 8.04 9.73 -9.83
N ALA A 99 8.78 9.61 -8.72
CA ALA A 99 9.05 8.33 -8.08
C ALA A 99 7.96 8.00 -7.04
N PRO A 100 7.68 6.71 -6.77
CA PRO A 100 6.75 6.32 -5.72
C PRO A 100 7.17 6.88 -4.36
N LEU A 101 6.22 7.48 -3.64
CA LEU A 101 6.44 7.97 -2.27
C LEU A 101 6.73 6.84 -1.27
N PHE A 102 6.23 5.65 -1.59
CA PHE A 102 6.34 4.47 -0.74
C PHE A 102 7.20 3.39 -1.41
N ASN A 103 8.03 2.74 -0.60
CA ASN A 103 8.67 1.51 -0.99
C ASN A 103 8.01 0.34 -0.25
N VAL A 104 7.35 -0.55 -0.99
CA VAL A 104 6.85 -1.81 -0.45
C VAL A 104 7.91 -2.87 -0.68
N VAL A 105 8.40 -3.45 0.42
CA VAL A 105 9.24 -4.64 0.40
C VAL A 105 8.35 -5.85 0.64
N SER A 106 8.34 -6.80 -0.28
CA SER A 106 7.68 -8.08 -0.13
C SER A 106 8.70 -9.18 0.09
N ILE A 107 8.47 -10.02 1.09
CA ILE A 107 9.26 -11.22 1.39
C ILE A 107 8.31 -12.41 1.20
N VAL A 108 8.68 -13.34 0.32
CA VAL A 108 7.83 -14.47 -0.04
C VAL A 108 8.59 -15.76 0.27
N GLU A 109 7.96 -16.63 1.05
CA GLU A 109 8.38 -18.02 1.27
C GLU A 109 7.71 -18.88 0.20
N SER A 110 8.52 -19.47 -0.68
CA SER A 110 8.04 -20.34 -1.77
C SER A 110 8.95 -21.54 -1.93
N SER A 111 8.37 -22.72 -2.19
CA SER A 111 9.13 -23.91 -2.58
C SER A 111 9.66 -23.86 -4.02
N ASP A 112 9.23 -22.86 -4.81
CA ASP A 112 9.64 -22.66 -6.20
C ASP A 112 9.97 -21.19 -6.48
N ALA A 113 11.14 -20.75 -6.02
CA ALA A 113 11.59 -19.37 -6.20
C ALA A 113 11.88 -19.03 -7.67
N THR A 114 12.39 -19.99 -8.44
CA THR A 114 12.64 -19.83 -9.87
C THR A 114 11.33 -19.63 -10.63
N GLY A 115 10.34 -20.50 -10.40
CA GLY A 115 9.03 -20.38 -11.01
C GLY A 115 8.33 -19.07 -10.64
N PHE A 116 8.51 -18.59 -9.41
CA PHE A 116 7.97 -17.28 -9.00
C PHE A 116 8.59 -16.13 -9.80
N ARG A 117 9.93 -16.09 -9.97
CA ARG A 117 10.61 -15.07 -10.80
C ARG A 117 10.19 -15.15 -12.26
N THR A 118 10.15 -16.36 -12.83
CA THR A 118 9.64 -16.59 -14.19
C THR A 118 8.20 -16.10 -14.34
N GLY A 119 7.37 -16.31 -13.31
CA GLY A 119 6.01 -15.82 -13.23
C GLY A 119 5.92 -14.30 -13.29
N ILE A 120 6.72 -13.58 -12.50
CA ILE A 120 6.77 -12.10 -12.57
C ILE A 120 7.13 -11.63 -13.97
N LYS A 121 8.18 -12.21 -14.57
CA LYS A 121 8.61 -11.87 -15.93
C LYS A 121 7.51 -12.10 -16.95
N LYS A 122 6.78 -13.22 -16.83
CA LYS A 122 5.62 -13.53 -17.67
C LYS A 122 4.51 -12.49 -17.47
N THR A 123 4.17 -12.17 -16.23
CA THR A 123 3.16 -11.15 -15.90
C THR A 123 3.51 -9.79 -16.50
N MET A 124 4.78 -9.36 -16.45
CA MET A 124 5.22 -8.13 -17.10
C MET A 124 5.00 -8.18 -18.62
N ALA A 125 5.31 -9.30 -19.28
CA ALA A 125 5.08 -9.47 -20.71
C ALA A 125 3.57 -9.46 -21.07
N THR A 126 2.74 -10.11 -20.24
CA THR A 126 1.28 -10.09 -20.38
C THR A 126 0.74 -8.67 -20.22
N MET A 127 1.16 -7.93 -19.18
CA MET A 127 0.77 -6.54 -18.94
C MET A 127 1.10 -5.62 -20.13
N ASN A 128 2.27 -5.79 -20.77
CA ASN A 128 2.67 -5.00 -21.94
C ASN A 128 1.73 -5.18 -23.14
N SER A 129 0.99 -6.28 -23.18
CA SER A 129 0.03 -6.59 -24.25
C SER A 129 -1.39 -6.08 -23.93
N VAL A 130 -1.63 -5.58 -22.72
CA VAL A 130 -2.94 -5.10 -22.29
C VAL A 130 -3.23 -3.73 -22.90
N LYS A 131 -4.36 -3.64 -23.60
CA LYS A 131 -4.97 -2.40 -24.06
C LYS A 131 -6.42 -2.38 -23.59
N MET A 132 -6.75 -1.46 -22.68
CA MET A 132 -8.10 -1.32 -22.15
C MET A 132 -8.77 -0.13 -22.80
N SER A 133 -9.75 -0.34 -23.67
CA SER A 133 -10.56 0.76 -24.19
C SER A 133 -11.33 1.41 -23.03
N VAL A 134 -11.17 2.72 -22.84
CA VAL A 134 -12.04 3.48 -21.94
C VAL A 134 -13.40 3.59 -22.65
N PRO A 135 -14.53 3.23 -22.01
CA PRO A 135 -15.85 3.45 -22.61
C PRO A 135 -15.98 4.90 -23.06
N ALA A 136 -16.39 5.11 -24.31
CA ALA A 136 -16.66 6.44 -24.80
C ALA A 136 -17.83 7.03 -24.01
N ASP A 137 -17.58 7.99 -23.13
CA ASP A 137 -18.64 8.81 -22.57
C ASP A 137 -19.10 9.77 -23.67
N PRO A 138 -20.38 9.74 -24.11
CA PRO A 138 -20.88 10.62 -25.16
C PRO A 138 -20.73 12.10 -24.75
N GLY A 139 -19.65 12.72 -25.20
CA GLY A 139 -19.27 14.10 -24.86
C GLY A 139 -17.77 14.32 -24.64
N MET A 140 -16.95 13.26 -24.55
CA MET A 140 -15.49 13.40 -24.51
C MET A 140 -14.88 13.19 -25.90
N ASP A 141 -14.24 14.24 -26.43
CA ASP A 141 -13.30 14.11 -27.55
C ASP A 141 -12.12 13.22 -27.11
N GLY A 142 -11.79 12.20 -27.92
CA GLY A 142 -10.78 11.17 -27.56
C GLY A 142 -11.35 9.78 -27.27
N ALA A 143 -12.65 9.57 -27.51
CA ALA A 143 -13.30 8.26 -27.51
C ALA A 143 -12.53 7.23 -28.37
N GLY A 144 -11.86 6.28 -27.72
CA GLY A 144 -11.18 5.15 -28.37
C GLY A 144 -9.71 4.95 -27.99
N GLU A 145 -9.05 5.93 -27.38
CA GLU A 145 -7.71 5.72 -26.82
C GLU A 145 -7.81 4.97 -25.50
N GLY A 146 -7.14 3.81 -25.43
CA GLY A 146 -7.18 2.93 -24.28
C GLY A 146 -6.06 3.19 -23.28
N ILE A 147 -6.28 2.78 -22.03
CA ILE A 147 -5.19 2.62 -21.06
C ILE A 147 -4.29 1.48 -21.56
N SER A 148 -2.99 1.72 -21.60
CA SER A 148 -1.99 0.70 -21.94
C SER A 148 -0.88 0.68 -20.91
N TYR A 149 -0.02 -0.33 -20.98
CA TYR A 149 1.14 -0.44 -20.10
C TYR A 149 2.40 -0.60 -20.92
N THR A 150 3.48 0.06 -20.49
CA THR A 150 4.84 -0.26 -20.92
C THR A 150 5.51 -0.99 -19.78
N THR A 151 6.07 -2.17 -20.05
CA THR A 151 6.82 -2.92 -19.06
C THR A 151 8.23 -3.24 -19.56
N SER A 152 9.15 -3.47 -18.61
CA SER A 152 10.48 -4.01 -18.90
C SER A 152 10.91 -4.93 -17.77
N TYR A 153 11.75 -5.91 -18.11
CA TYR A 153 12.36 -6.84 -17.16
C TYR A 153 13.80 -7.11 -17.59
N THR A 154 14.75 -6.86 -16.69
CA THR A 154 16.18 -7.08 -16.93
C THR A 154 16.67 -8.14 -15.97
N ASP A 155 17.01 -9.32 -16.50
CA ASP A 155 17.59 -10.41 -15.69
C ASP A 155 18.99 -10.00 -15.21
N ASN A 156 19.31 -10.27 -13.95
CA ASN A 156 20.63 -9.99 -13.36
C ASN A 156 21.10 -8.54 -13.60
N ALA A 157 20.19 -7.57 -13.49
CA ALA A 157 20.48 -6.15 -13.67
C ALA A 157 21.64 -5.65 -12.77
N LEU A 158 21.80 -6.26 -11.59
CA LEU A 158 22.90 -5.99 -10.66
C LEU A 158 23.15 -7.17 -9.71
N GLN A 159 24.20 -7.05 -8.90
CA GLN A 159 24.54 -8.01 -7.85
C GLN A 159 24.68 -7.31 -6.50
N ILE A 160 23.99 -7.81 -5.46
CA ILE A 160 24.06 -7.31 -4.08
C ILE A 160 24.36 -8.48 -3.16
N GLU A 161 25.42 -8.38 -2.35
CA GLU A 161 25.79 -9.44 -1.38
C GLU A 161 25.93 -10.82 -2.06
N GLY A 162 26.48 -10.85 -3.29
CA GLY A 162 26.62 -12.07 -4.09
C GLY A 162 25.31 -12.66 -4.66
N VAL A 163 24.18 -11.97 -4.49
CA VAL A 163 22.88 -12.37 -5.06
C VAL A 163 22.62 -11.59 -6.34
N ASN A 164 22.28 -12.30 -7.41
CA ASN A 164 21.82 -11.67 -8.63
C ASN A 164 20.43 -11.09 -8.43
N VAL A 165 20.26 -9.84 -8.84
CA VAL A 165 19.05 -9.06 -8.69
C VAL A 165 18.49 -8.77 -10.07
N ASP A 166 17.23 -9.13 -10.30
CA ASP A 166 16.49 -8.71 -11.49
C ASP A 166 15.86 -7.35 -11.23
N GLN A 167 15.69 -6.58 -12.31
CA GLN A 167 14.95 -5.33 -12.27
C GLN A 167 13.69 -5.46 -13.11
N PHE A 168 12.58 -4.95 -12.60
CA PHE A 168 11.35 -4.80 -13.36
C PHE A 168 10.89 -3.34 -13.34
N ALA A 169 10.21 -2.92 -14.39
CA ALA A 169 9.50 -1.66 -14.44
C ALA A 169 8.18 -1.86 -15.17
N TRP A 170 7.15 -1.14 -14.71
CA TRP A 170 5.93 -0.93 -15.48
C TRP A 170 5.50 0.52 -15.36
N GLN A 171 4.85 1.02 -16.40
CA GLN A 171 4.27 2.34 -16.45
C GLN A 171 2.91 2.23 -17.14
N MET A 172 1.87 2.73 -16.47
CA MET A 172 0.55 2.87 -17.05
C MET A 172 0.50 4.14 -17.89
N GLN A 173 0.13 3.99 -19.15
CA GLN A 173 -0.13 5.09 -20.07
C GLN A 173 -1.62 5.34 -20.12
N MET A 174 -2.02 6.56 -19.78
CA MET A 174 -3.40 7.00 -19.92
C MET A 174 -3.53 7.95 -21.11
N PRO A 175 -4.68 7.93 -21.80
CA PRO A 175 -4.95 8.90 -22.84
C PRO A 175 -5.00 10.32 -22.25
N PRO A 176 -4.54 11.36 -22.98
CA PRO A 176 -4.55 12.75 -22.51
C PRO A 176 -5.92 13.21 -22.01
N ALA A 177 -7.00 12.82 -22.69
CA ALA A 177 -8.36 13.15 -22.29
C ALA A 177 -8.73 12.60 -20.89
N ALA A 178 -8.23 11.41 -20.52
CA ALA A 178 -8.43 10.89 -19.17
C ALA A 178 -7.59 11.64 -18.12
N MET A 179 -6.46 12.23 -18.54
CA MET A 179 -5.62 13.03 -17.66
C MET A 179 -6.24 14.37 -17.31
N GLU A 180 -6.80 15.05 -18.29
CA GLU A 180 -7.40 16.38 -18.12
C GLU A 180 -8.69 16.34 -17.31
N ASN A 181 -9.47 15.25 -17.44
CA ASN A 181 -10.79 15.14 -16.82
C ASN A 181 -10.78 14.53 -15.41
N ASN A 182 -9.62 14.07 -14.90
CA ASN A 182 -9.54 13.42 -13.59
C ASN A 182 -8.70 14.23 -12.58
N PRO A 183 -9.33 15.02 -11.71
CA PRO A 183 -8.61 15.82 -10.71
C PRO A 183 -7.89 14.96 -9.65
N ALA A 184 -8.22 13.67 -9.50
CA ALA A 184 -7.51 12.76 -8.60
C ALA A 184 -6.19 12.24 -9.19
N LEU A 185 -5.96 12.45 -10.48
CA LEU A 185 -4.85 11.83 -11.17
C LEU A 185 -3.46 12.39 -10.85
N PRO A 186 -3.29 13.71 -10.68
CA PRO A 186 -2.03 14.25 -10.16
C PRO A 186 -1.67 13.63 -8.80
N PHE A 187 -2.67 13.36 -7.96
CA PHE A 187 -2.48 12.69 -6.68
C PHE A 187 -2.08 11.21 -6.87
N MET A 188 -2.72 10.48 -7.78
CA MET A 188 -2.32 9.11 -8.13
C MET A 188 -0.89 9.03 -8.71
N MET A 189 -0.51 9.99 -9.56
CA MET A 189 0.86 10.13 -10.06
C MET A 189 1.85 10.35 -8.92
N MET A 190 1.53 11.24 -7.99
CA MET A 190 2.36 11.51 -6.80
C MET A 190 2.52 10.27 -5.91
N LEU A 191 1.50 9.43 -5.80
CA LEU A 191 1.58 8.16 -5.07
C LEU A 191 2.36 7.06 -5.82
N GLY A 192 2.80 7.30 -7.05
CA GLY A 192 3.46 6.31 -7.89
C GLY A 192 2.50 5.25 -8.45
N ALA A 193 1.18 5.48 -8.40
CA ALA A 193 0.19 4.53 -8.93
C ALA A 193 0.23 4.41 -10.46
N MET A 194 0.97 5.31 -11.12
CA MET A 194 1.13 5.36 -12.57
C MET A 194 2.32 4.57 -13.10
N GLY A 195 3.20 4.10 -12.22
CA GLY A 195 4.35 3.32 -12.63
C GLY A 195 5.24 2.98 -11.47
N GLN A 196 5.91 1.86 -11.59
CA GLN A 196 6.76 1.32 -10.54
C GLN A 196 8.00 0.72 -11.18
N THR A 197 9.16 0.99 -10.59
CA THR A 197 10.39 0.28 -10.91
C THR A 197 10.90 -0.35 -9.62
N GLY A 198 11.21 -1.64 -9.67
CA GLY A 198 11.59 -2.39 -8.49
C GLY A 198 12.61 -3.46 -8.80
N TYR A 199 13.05 -4.12 -7.75
CA TYR A 199 13.95 -5.24 -7.83
C TYR A 199 13.29 -6.53 -7.36
N VAL A 200 13.78 -7.66 -7.87
CA VAL A 200 13.44 -9.00 -7.37
C VAL A 200 14.75 -9.77 -7.20
N ALA A 201 14.92 -10.38 -6.04
CA ALA A 201 16.07 -11.22 -5.72
C ALA A 201 15.61 -12.47 -4.97
N SER A 202 16.38 -13.54 -5.04
CA SER A 202 16.05 -14.80 -4.37
C SER A 202 17.28 -15.43 -3.71
N ARG A 203 17.08 -15.89 -2.47
CA ARG A 203 17.91 -16.85 -1.74
C ARG A 203 16.99 -17.97 -1.25
N GLU A 204 16.95 -18.23 0.05
CA GLU A 204 15.93 -19.06 0.71
C GLU A 204 14.52 -18.44 0.59
N PHE A 205 14.44 -17.11 0.62
CA PHE A 205 13.22 -16.35 0.39
C PHE A 205 13.37 -15.49 -0.87
N ILE A 206 12.23 -15.07 -1.42
CA ILE A 206 12.18 -14.10 -2.51
C ILE A 206 11.93 -12.75 -1.89
N VAL A 207 12.73 -11.75 -2.27
CA VAL A 207 12.55 -10.36 -1.86
C VAL A 207 12.25 -9.54 -3.09
N SER A 208 11.19 -8.74 -3.03
CA SER A 208 10.93 -7.73 -4.06
C SER A 208 10.70 -6.35 -3.44
N THR A 209 11.05 -5.31 -4.20
CA THR A 209 10.86 -3.91 -3.81
C THR A 209 9.99 -3.19 -4.85
N THR A 210 9.37 -2.08 -4.47
CA THR A 210 8.64 -1.20 -5.42
C THR A 210 9.44 0.04 -5.83
N THR A 211 10.69 0.15 -5.39
CA THR A 211 11.65 1.18 -5.78
C THR A 211 13.01 0.53 -6.10
N THR A 212 13.90 1.29 -6.72
CA THR A 212 15.29 0.91 -7.02
C THR A 212 16.28 1.24 -5.89
N ASP A 213 15.79 1.35 -4.65
CA ASP A 213 16.66 1.53 -3.48
C ASP A 213 17.45 0.23 -3.21
N THR A 214 18.75 0.27 -3.47
CA THR A 214 19.65 -0.88 -3.27
C THR A 214 20.03 -1.07 -1.80
N ALA A 215 19.96 -0.02 -0.97
CA ALA A 215 20.30 -0.10 0.45
C ALA A 215 19.24 -0.89 1.23
N ILE A 216 17.96 -0.63 0.95
CA ILE A 216 16.86 -1.38 1.56
C ILE A 216 16.78 -2.82 1.05
N LEU A 217 17.05 -3.06 -0.24
CA LEU A 217 17.13 -4.41 -0.79
C LEU A 217 18.30 -5.18 -0.14
N GLY A 218 19.49 -4.58 -0.05
CA GLY A 218 20.64 -5.20 0.61
C GLY A 218 20.39 -5.50 2.08
N SER A 219 19.76 -4.57 2.80
CA SER A 219 19.36 -4.79 4.20
C SER A 219 18.34 -5.92 4.34
N SER A 220 17.38 -6.01 3.42
CA SER A 220 16.39 -7.09 3.38
C SER A 220 17.06 -8.44 3.13
N LEU A 221 17.98 -8.53 2.16
CA LEU A 221 18.73 -9.75 1.85
C LEU A 221 19.62 -10.22 3.02
N LYS A 222 20.18 -9.28 3.80
CA LYS A 222 20.89 -9.60 5.05
C LYS A 222 19.94 -10.12 6.12
N MET A 223 18.78 -9.50 6.28
CA MET A 223 17.80 -9.86 7.30
C MET A 223 17.18 -11.25 7.10
N LEU A 224 17.16 -11.77 5.87
CA LEU A 224 16.69 -13.15 5.61
C LEU A 224 17.39 -14.21 6.48
N GLY A 225 18.69 -14.02 6.76
CA GLY A 225 19.48 -14.92 7.60
C GLY A 225 19.38 -14.65 9.11
N SER A 226 18.62 -13.64 9.54
CA SER A 226 18.51 -13.21 10.94
C SER A 226 17.12 -13.54 11.52
N SER A 227 17.00 -13.46 12.84
CA SER A 227 15.74 -13.48 13.61
C SER A 227 15.34 -12.11 14.16
N ASP A 228 16.21 -11.11 14.01
CA ASP A 228 16.10 -9.81 14.68
C ASP A 228 15.39 -8.75 13.81
N GLY A 229 14.57 -9.21 12.86
CA GLY A 229 13.79 -8.33 11.99
C GLY A 229 12.57 -7.74 12.69
N LEU A 230 11.68 -7.18 11.89
CA LEU A 230 10.53 -6.39 12.36
C LEU A 230 9.63 -7.14 13.34
N GLY A 231 9.46 -8.46 13.18
CA GLY A 231 8.65 -9.29 14.09
C GLY A 231 9.21 -9.43 15.50
N SER A 232 10.47 -9.07 15.71
CA SER A 232 11.14 -9.05 17.03
C SER A 232 11.11 -7.66 17.69
N GLU A 233 10.66 -6.63 16.97
CA GLU A 233 10.53 -5.28 17.50
C GLU A 233 9.55 -5.26 18.67
N LYS A 234 9.89 -4.52 19.73
CA LYS A 234 9.19 -4.54 21.01
C LYS A 234 7.71 -4.19 20.86
N LEU A 235 7.39 -3.09 20.18
CA LEU A 235 6.00 -2.62 20.04
C LEU A 235 5.15 -3.60 19.22
N ILE A 236 5.72 -4.20 18.17
CA ILE A 236 5.03 -5.26 17.39
C ILE A 236 4.85 -6.52 18.23
N ALA A 237 5.89 -6.98 18.92
CA ALA A 237 5.81 -8.18 19.74
C ALA A 237 4.79 -8.04 20.89
N GLU A 238 4.74 -6.86 21.53
CA GLU A 238 3.74 -6.52 22.54
C GLU A 238 2.34 -6.40 21.93
N ALA A 239 2.18 -5.70 20.81
CA ALA A 239 0.90 -5.59 20.12
C ALA A 239 0.37 -6.98 19.76
N ARG A 240 1.20 -7.86 19.19
CA ARG A 240 0.81 -9.23 18.86
C ARG A 240 0.34 -10.01 20.09
N ARG A 241 1.15 -10.03 21.15
CA ARG A 241 0.87 -10.78 22.39
C ARG A 241 -0.42 -10.34 23.06
N ASN A 242 -0.69 -9.04 23.05
CA ASN A 242 -1.81 -8.46 23.77
C ASN A 242 -3.10 -8.40 22.93
N ALA A 243 -2.99 -8.43 21.61
CA ALA A 243 -4.10 -8.10 20.70
C ALA A 243 -4.56 -9.25 19.81
N LEU A 244 -3.67 -10.15 19.43
CA LEU A 244 -3.92 -11.10 18.35
C LEU A 244 -3.93 -12.55 18.88
N PRO A 245 -4.72 -13.45 18.28
CA PRO A 245 -4.68 -14.86 18.64
C PRO A 245 -3.32 -15.48 18.24
N GLU A 246 -2.80 -16.41 19.02
CA GLU A 246 -1.52 -17.06 18.74
C GLU A 246 -1.47 -17.75 17.36
N ASN A 247 -2.63 -18.22 16.89
CA ASN A 247 -2.83 -18.89 15.61
C ASN A 247 -3.34 -17.97 14.48
N ALA A 248 -3.12 -16.65 14.57
CA ALA A 248 -3.41 -15.72 13.48
C ALA A 248 -2.66 -16.13 12.21
N MET A 249 -3.40 -16.47 11.14
CA MET A 249 -2.86 -16.82 9.82
C MET A 249 -2.52 -15.59 8.99
N MET A 250 -3.08 -14.44 9.35
CA MET A 250 -2.71 -13.14 8.83
C MET A 250 -2.64 -12.18 10.00
N GLU A 251 -1.64 -11.32 9.99
CA GLU A 251 -1.50 -10.20 10.90
C GLU A 251 -1.08 -8.96 10.14
N GLY A 252 -1.45 -7.78 10.64
CA GLY A 252 -1.04 -6.52 10.09
C GLY A 252 -0.91 -5.45 11.17
N TYR A 253 -0.05 -4.47 10.93
CA TYR A 253 0.27 -3.43 11.90
C TYR A 253 0.38 -2.10 11.18
N PHE A 254 -0.37 -1.10 11.64
CA PHE A 254 -0.28 0.28 11.17
C PHE A 254 0.49 1.12 12.20
N ASN A 255 1.55 1.77 11.74
CA ASN A 255 2.39 2.62 12.56
C ASN A 255 2.01 4.08 12.36
N LEU A 256 1.31 4.65 13.34
CA LEU A 256 0.89 6.06 13.31
C LEU A 256 2.08 7.02 13.36
N ALA A 257 3.22 6.65 13.95
CA ALA A 257 4.43 7.47 13.90
C ALA A 257 4.96 7.60 12.48
N GLY A 258 4.92 6.51 11.70
CA GLY A 258 5.22 6.55 10.27
C GLY A 258 4.24 7.44 9.49
N LEU A 259 2.93 7.28 9.73
CA LEU A 259 1.91 8.10 9.06
C LEU A 259 1.98 9.59 9.42
N ALA A 260 2.30 9.92 10.67
CA ALA A 260 2.50 11.30 11.07
C ALA A 260 3.77 11.91 10.46
N THR A 261 4.84 11.11 10.32
CA THR A 261 6.05 11.52 9.58
C THR A 261 5.70 11.87 8.13
N LEU A 262 4.87 11.04 7.48
CA LEU A 262 4.32 11.32 6.16
C LEU A 262 3.46 12.59 6.17
N ALA A 263 2.54 12.76 7.12
CA ALA A 263 1.72 13.97 7.20
C ALA A 263 2.59 15.24 7.38
N ASN A 264 3.65 15.14 8.18
CA ASN A 264 4.61 16.23 8.42
C ASN A 264 5.37 16.67 7.16
N SER A 265 5.48 15.85 6.11
CA SER A 265 6.05 16.31 4.84
C SER A 265 5.11 17.23 4.05
N PHE A 266 3.81 17.18 4.32
CA PHE A 266 2.80 18.01 3.64
C PHE A 266 2.30 19.18 4.48
N ILE A 267 2.37 19.07 5.81
CA ILE A 267 1.92 20.09 6.75
C ILE A 267 2.50 21.50 6.50
N PRO A 268 3.80 21.68 6.19
CA PRO A 268 4.35 23.00 5.89
C PRO A 268 3.69 23.68 4.68
N MET A 269 3.25 22.90 3.68
CA MET A 269 2.55 23.45 2.51
C MET A 269 1.15 23.97 2.86
N MET A 270 0.56 23.45 3.94
CA MET A 270 -0.73 23.90 4.47
C MET A 270 -0.59 25.01 5.52
N GLY A 271 0.63 25.47 5.82
CA GLY A 271 0.89 26.48 6.85
C GLY A 271 0.56 26.02 8.28
N MET A 272 0.50 24.71 8.51
CA MET A 272 0.21 24.13 9.82
C MET A 272 1.50 23.79 10.59
N PRO A 273 1.47 23.73 11.94
CA PRO A 273 2.59 23.23 12.73
C PRO A 273 2.74 21.70 12.57
N PRO A 274 3.97 21.15 12.67
CA PRO A 274 4.20 19.71 12.60
C PRO A 274 3.50 18.96 13.74
N ILE A 275 2.99 17.78 13.43
CA ILE A 275 2.44 16.82 14.39
C ILE A 275 3.62 16.18 15.14
N GLN A 276 3.57 16.22 16.47
CA GLN A 276 4.56 15.56 17.33
C GLN A 276 4.04 14.19 17.73
N THR A 277 4.67 13.12 17.23
CA THR A 277 4.23 11.75 17.53
C THR A 277 5.10 11.10 18.60
N PRO A 278 4.52 10.48 19.63
CA PRO A 278 5.28 9.71 20.60
C PRO A 278 6.05 8.57 19.92
N ALA A 279 7.33 8.40 20.29
CA ALA A 279 8.19 7.36 19.71
C ALA A 279 7.79 5.93 20.15
N ASP A 280 7.10 5.83 21.29
CA ASP A 280 6.61 4.60 21.90
C ASP A 280 5.13 4.33 21.61
N LEU A 281 4.54 5.03 20.63
CA LEU A 281 3.14 4.86 20.27
C LEU A 281 2.91 3.43 19.73
N PRO A 282 2.10 2.58 20.40
CA PRO A 282 1.89 1.22 19.93
C PRO A 282 1.15 1.20 18.58
N PRO A 283 1.45 0.24 17.69
CA PRO A 283 0.77 0.17 16.41
C PRO A 283 -0.69 -0.28 16.56
N VAL A 284 -1.54 0.08 15.60
CA VAL A 284 -2.86 -0.54 15.44
C VAL A 284 -2.63 -1.93 14.84
N ALA A 285 -3.07 -2.97 15.54
CA ALA A 285 -2.89 -4.35 15.12
C ALA A 285 -4.18 -4.90 14.51
N MET A 286 -4.05 -5.69 13.45
CA MET A 286 -5.12 -6.48 12.88
C MET A 286 -4.68 -7.93 12.75
N GLY A 287 -5.62 -8.86 12.91
CA GLY A 287 -5.35 -10.28 12.75
C GLY A 287 -6.54 -11.02 12.19
N VAL A 288 -6.25 -12.06 11.41
CA VAL A 288 -7.24 -13.02 10.95
C VAL A 288 -6.78 -14.40 11.38
N SER A 289 -7.64 -15.10 12.11
CA SER A 289 -7.40 -16.48 12.54
C SER A 289 -8.48 -17.40 11.97
N LEU A 290 -8.11 -18.67 11.83
CA LEU A 290 -9.01 -19.75 11.41
C LEU A 290 -9.14 -20.77 12.53
N LYS A 291 -10.38 -21.12 12.87
CA LYS A 291 -10.68 -22.20 13.81
C LYS A 291 -11.97 -22.89 13.36
N ASP A 292 -11.93 -24.20 13.16
CA ASP A 292 -13.11 -25.02 12.81
C ASP A 292 -13.93 -24.45 11.63
N SER A 293 -13.24 -24.08 10.54
CA SER A 293 -13.82 -23.41 9.37
C SER A 293 -14.47 -22.03 9.64
N ALA A 294 -14.33 -21.46 10.83
CA ALA A 294 -14.70 -20.08 11.14
C ALA A 294 -13.53 -19.13 10.93
N VAL A 295 -13.84 -17.93 10.42
CA VAL A 295 -12.89 -16.83 10.26
C VAL A 295 -13.17 -15.84 11.38
N LEU A 296 -12.13 -15.54 12.17
CA LEU A 296 -12.17 -14.50 13.17
C LEU A 296 -11.21 -13.39 12.76
N ALA A 297 -11.77 -12.24 12.39
CA ALA A 297 -11.03 -11.01 12.17
C ALA A 297 -11.06 -10.16 13.45
N GLN A 298 -9.91 -9.66 13.86
CA GLN A 298 -9.74 -8.79 15.01
C GLN A 298 -9.01 -7.52 14.59
N LEU A 299 -9.47 -6.38 15.09
CA LEU A 299 -8.82 -5.09 14.99
C LEU A 299 -8.65 -4.55 16.40
N HIS A 300 -7.41 -4.26 16.78
CA HIS A 300 -7.09 -3.66 18.05
C HIS A 300 -6.50 -2.27 17.84
N VAL A 301 -7.20 -1.28 18.37
CA VAL A 301 -6.74 0.12 18.40
C VAL A 301 -6.34 0.45 19.83
N PRO A 302 -5.03 0.62 20.11
CA PRO A 302 -4.56 0.98 21.45
C PRO A 302 -5.16 2.31 21.94
N MET A 303 -5.43 2.43 23.24
CA MET A 303 -5.97 3.68 23.79
C MET A 303 -5.03 4.89 23.60
N ALA A 304 -3.72 4.64 23.62
CA ALA A 304 -2.71 5.66 23.31
C ALA A 304 -2.88 6.23 21.90
N VAL A 305 -3.23 5.39 20.91
CA VAL A 305 -3.52 5.83 19.53
C VAL A 305 -4.76 6.72 19.48
N MET A 306 -5.85 6.32 20.15
CA MET A 306 -7.08 7.12 20.20
C MET A 306 -6.84 8.50 20.84
N THR A 307 -6.06 8.53 21.92
CA THR A 307 -5.68 9.76 22.63
C THR A 307 -4.84 10.66 21.74
N PHE A 308 -3.82 10.09 21.08
CA PHE A 308 -2.97 10.82 20.13
C PHE A 308 -3.79 11.43 18.97
N VAL A 309 -4.71 10.67 18.36
CA VAL A 309 -5.55 11.17 17.27
C VAL A 309 -6.47 12.30 17.73
N ARG A 310 -7.09 12.15 18.91
CA ARG A 310 -7.92 13.21 19.52
C ARG A 310 -7.12 14.48 19.75
N ASP A 311 -5.97 14.37 20.43
CA ASP A 311 -5.17 15.52 20.82
C ASP A 311 -4.61 16.25 19.58
N THR A 312 -4.18 15.49 18.56
CA THR A 312 -3.77 16.03 17.26
C THR A 312 -4.92 16.77 16.57
N THR A 313 -6.12 16.20 16.57
CA THR A 313 -7.31 16.83 15.97
C THR A 313 -7.68 18.13 16.68
N MET A 314 -7.63 18.14 18.02
CA MET A 314 -7.89 19.36 18.81
C MET A 314 -6.84 20.44 18.55
N GLN A 315 -5.56 20.07 18.42
CA GLN A 315 -4.49 21.00 18.08
C GLN A 315 -4.70 21.62 16.70
N MET A 316 -5.10 20.82 15.70
CA MET A 316 -5.37 21.31 14.34
C MET A 316 -6.60 22.23 14.29
N GLN A 317 -7.69 21.87 14.99
CA GLN A 317 -8.89 22.73 15.08
C GLN A 317 -8.61 24.06 15.78
N GLY A 318 -7.81 24.05 16.84
CA GLY A 318 -7.38 25.27 17.53
C GLY A 318 -6.47 26.18 16.69
N GLY A 319 -5.70 25.60 15.76
CA GLY A 319 -4.84 26.36 14.84
C GLY A 319 -5.55 26.93 13.61
N MET A 320 -6.63 26.29 13.13
CA MET A 320 -7.42 26.77 12.00
C MET A 320 -8.49 27.82 12.38
N GLY A 321 -8.79 27.96 13.67
CA GLY A 321 -9.60 29.06 14.19
C GLY A 321 -8.84 30.38 14.20
N GLY A 322 -8.33 30.80 13.04
CA GLY A 322 -7.48 31.96 12.81
C GLY A 322 -7.93 33.24 13.51
N PRO A 323 -7.03 34.22 13.64
CA PRO A 323 -7.14 35.35 14.55
C PRO A 323 -8.56 35.92 14.45
N GLN A 324 -9.29 35.91 15.57
CA GLN A 324 -10.46 36.75 15.73
C GLN A 324 -10.09 38.07 15.09
N ALA A 325 -10.76 38.40 13.97
CA ALA A 325 -10.59 39.66 13.30
C ALA A 325 -10.65 40.69 14.40
N GLN A 326 -9.48 41.25 14.75
CA GLN A 326 -9.37 42.27 15.75
C GLN A 326 -10.27 43.35 15.16
N PRO A 327 -11.45 43.64 15.77
CA PRO A 327 -12.43 44.49 15.13
C PRO A 327 -11.69 45.77 14.77
N GLU A 328 -11.61 46.06 13.46
CA GLU A 328 -10.95 47.25 12.95
C GLU A 328 -11.39 48.40 13.84
N GLY A 329 -10.42 48.93 14.59
CA GLY A 329 -10.63 50.01 15.53
C GLY A 329 -11.46 51.07 14.85
N GLY A 330 -12.63 51.32 15.44
CA GLY A 330 -13.69 52.12 14.86
C GLY A 330 -13.16 53.37 14.17
N ASN A 331 -13.52 53.49 12.90
CA ASN A 331 -13.50 54.75 12.19
C ASN A 331 -14.28 55.76 13.06
N ALA A 332 -13.55 56.71 13.66
CA ALA A 332 -14.12 57.72 14.52
C ALA A 332 -15.26 58.47 13.77
N PRO A 333 -16.33 58.89 14.45
CA PRO A 333 -17.41 59.63 13.81
C PRO A 333 -16.85 60.91 13.18
N ARG A 334 -17.02 61.07 11.86
CA ARG A 334 -16.82 62.36 11.19
C ARG A 334 -17.69 63.40 11.89
N ARG A 335 -17.06 64.36 12.59
CA ARG A 335 -17.72 65.59 13.04
C ARG A 335 -18.41 66.24 11.83
N ARG A 336 -19.74 66.34 11.88
CA ARG A 336 -20.54 67.25 11.05
C ARG A 336 -19.92 68.64 11.15
N GLN A 337 -19.37 69.15 10.05
CA GLN A 337 -19.20 70.59 9.87
C GLN A 337 -20.60 71.22 9.87
N GLY A 338 -20.84 72.16 10.78
CA GLY A 338 -22.05 72.94 10.83
C GLY A 338 -22.14 73.95 9.66
N PRO A 339 -23.33 74.51 9.41
CA PRO A 339 -23.55 75.50 8.36
C PRO A 339 -22.99 76.86 8.81
N GLY A 340 -21.97 77.35 8.11
CA GLY A 340 -21.37 78.66 8.34
C GLY A 340 -21.77 79.65 7.25
N ASN A 341 -22.71 80.53 7.60
CA ASN A 341 -22.89 81.94 7.20
C ASN A 341 -22.74 82.36 5.73
N ALA A 342 -23.86 82.84 5.19
CA ALA A 342 -23.92 83.84 4.13
C ALA A 342 -23.37 85.21 4.61
N PRO A 343 -22.70 85.99 3.74
CA PRO A 343 -22.34 87.38 4.03
C PRO A 343 -23.50 88.33 3.71
N PRO A 344 -23.60 89.50 4.38
CA PRO A 344 -24.58 90.51 4.05
C PRO A 344 -24.03 91.52 3.01
N TYR A 345 -24.97 91.97 2.17
CA TYR A 345 -24.92 93.06 1.17
C TYR A 345 -24.18 92.80 -0.14
#